data_AF-A0A1Y4LDH5-F1
#
_entry.id   AF-A0A1Y4LDH5-F1
#
_cell.length_a   1.000
_cell.length_b   1.000
_cell.length_c   1.000
_cell.angle_alpha   90.00
_cell.angle_beta   90.00
_cell.angle_gamma   90.00
#
_symmetry.space_group_name_H-M   'P 1'
#
loop_
_entity.id
_entity.type
_entity.pdbx_description
1 polymer ?
#
loop_
_entity_poly.entity_id
_entity_poly.type
_entity_poly.pdbx_seq_one_letter_code
_entity_poly.pdbx_strand_id
1 'polypeptide(L)'
;MVQTNGTSTTATVSLKNNSLQQQSTATLVATLLDENGAVLETHSTGISGVLNGEAEQTADVQFSLLGSRVVVHAAASGEDSLTFDGLPVSMENFVQGPDGAYTHAIYGVTATGTLVTAISGNGETVTIDGEAVNSKQVSIVDNPQTITVKIGDNTYQLTIHSDAAPPATEVTVIFDANGGSVSPASAVTVNGKLASLPTPTREGYDFDGWFTAESGGEKVTASTVFTQNTTIYARWVEEEEPDHGGGSGGGGSTSSYRITVEDSSNGEVTANRETASAGSTITLTVTPDDGYQLAGLTVTGRNGKEITLKDKGDGTYTFTMPSSTVTVEAMFTPIVTEPLHFTDVSDGSYYYDAVNWAVSNGITDGTSATTFSPDNICTRAQMVTFLWRAAGSPTPHSGSNPFVDVPADAYYYTAVLWAVEQGITTGTSVTTFSPDDTVTRSQTVTFLWRYSGSPEADGSSFADVEADAYYATAVAWAAGEGITSGTSATTFSPYDPCTRAQIVTFLYRAQ
;
A
#
# COMPACT_ATOMS: atom_id res chain seq x y z
N MET A 1 -15.02 24.51 9.05
CA MET A 1 -15.08 25.77 9.85
C MET A 1 -16.31 25.74 10.74
N VAL A 2 -16.20 26.15 12.01
CA VAL A 2 -17.33 26.22 12.94
C VAL A 2 -17.67 27.68 13.24
N GLN A 3 -18.93 28.06 13.08
CA GLN A 3 -19.46 29.39 13.39
C GLN A 3 -20.63 29.27 14.36
N THR A 4 -20.72 30.17 15.34
CA THR A 4 -21.84 30.22 16.28
C THR A 4 -22.62 31.52 16.12
N ASN A 5 -23.95 31.42 16.00
CA ASN A 5 -24.83 32.57 15.81
C ASN A 5 -25.76 32.76 17.01
N GLY A 6 -25.18 32.87 18.22
CA GLY A 6 -25.87 33.19 19.47
C GLY A 6 -26.76 32.10 20.07
N THR A 7 -27.39 31.25 19.24
CA THR A 7 -28.26 30.14 19.68
C THR A 7 -28.01 28.82 18.96
N SER A 8 -27.18 28.80 17.92
CA SER A 8 -26.90 27.60 17.10
C SER A 8 -25.45 27.54 16.65
N THR A 9 -25.00 26.34 16.28
CA THR A 9 -23.68 26.09 15.72
C THR A 9 -23.82 25.64 14.26
N THR A 10 -23.10 26.29 13.35
CA THR A 10 -22.96 25.85 11.95
C THR A 10 -21.56 25.31 11.73
N ALA A 11 -21.44 24.12 11.17
CA ALA A 11 -20.18 23.59 10.70
C ALA A 11 -20.18 23.49 9.17
N THR A 12 -19.31 24.25 8.52
CA THR A 12 -18.97 24.02 7.11
C THR A 12 -17.95 22.89 7.06
N VAL A 13 -18.36 21.76 6.52
CA VAL A 13 -17.52 20.59 6.30
C VAL A 13 -17.05 20.59 4.86
N SER A 14 -15.74 20.55 4.65
CA SER A 14 -15.16 20.26 3.36
C SER A 14 -14.86 18.77 3.26
N LEU A 15 -15.48 18.06 2.31
CA LEU A 15 -15.08 16.72 1.92
C LEU A 15 -14.21 16.83 0.68
N LYS A 16 -13.02 16.22 0.76
CA LYS A 16 -12.17 15.99 -0.39
C LYS A 16 -12.35 14.55 -0.82
N ASN A 17 -12.67 14.29 -2.08
CA ASN A 17 -12.61 12.92 -2.57
C ASN A 17 -11.15 12.53 -2.73
N ASN A 18 -10.73 11.67 -1.82
CA ASN A 18 -9.38 11.15 -1.74
C ASN A 18 -9.19 9.87 -2.57
N SER A 19 -10.19 9.44 -3.33
CA SER A 19 -10.13 8.32 -4.26
C SER A 19 -10.02 8.79 -5.71
N LEU A 20 -9.29 8.03 -6.53
CA LEU A 20 -9.30 8.15 -7.99
C LEU A 20 -10.66 7.73 -8.58
N GLN A 21 -11.37 6.85 -7.89
CA GLN A 21 -12.72 6.48 -8.27
C GLN A 21 -13.65 7.65 -7.97
N GLN A 22 -14.46 7.98 -8.96
CA GLN A 22 -15.52 8.95 -8.82
C GLN A 22 -16.47 8.49 -7.72
N GLN A 23 -16.67 9.33 -6.71
CA GLN A 23 -17.68 9.11 -5.68
C GLN A 23 -18.93 9.89 -6.09
N SER A 24 -20.06 9.19 -6.26
CA SER A 24 -21.34 9.82 -6.61
C SER A 24 -22.11 10.29 -5.38
N THR A 25 -21.85 9.66 -4.24
CA THR A 25 -22.49 9.94 -2.96
C THR A 25 -21.55 9.56 -1.81
N ALA A 26 -21.56 10.36 -0.75
CA ALA A 26 -20.93 10.01 0.52
C ALA A 26 -21.89 10.30 1.68
N THR A 27 -21.92 9.42 2.66
CA THR A 27 -22.64 9.66 3.92
C THR A 27 -21.69 10.33 4.90
N LEU A 28 -22.12 11.47 5.44
CA LEU A 28 -21.38 12.27 6.40
C LEU A 28 -22.06 12.20 7.76
N VAL A 29 -21.32 11.82 8.79
CA VAL A 29 -21.77 11.93 10.18
C VAL A 29 -20.97 13.03 10.86
N ALA A 30 -21.67 14.08 11.28
CA ALA A 30 -21.10 15.21 11.99
C ALA A 30 -21.65 15.25 13.42
N THR A 31 -20.73 15.26 14.39
CA THR A 31 -21.02 15.16 15.82
C THR A 31 -20.56 16.42 16.54
N LEU A 32 -21.49 17.16 17.12
CA LEU A 32 -21.22 18.33 17.96
C LEU A 32 -20.94 17.87 19.38
N LEU A 33 -19.83 18.38 19.94
CA LEU A 33 -19.37 18.08 21.29
C LEU A 33 -19.36 19.33 22.17
N ASP A 34 -19.53 19.15 23.47
CA ASP A 34 -19.30 20.18 24.48
C ASP A 34 -17.80 20.35 24.81
N GLU A 35 -17.47 21.23 25.75
CA GLU A 35 -16.07 21.48 26.20
C GLU A 35 -15.40 20.27 26.87
N ASN A 36 -16.20 19.32 27.37
CA ASN A 36 -15.73 18.09 28.03
C ASN A 36 -15.71 16.89 27.06
N GLY A 37 -16.08 17.08 25.79
CA GLY A 37 -16.15 16.03 24.79
C GLY A 37 -17.42 15.19 24.82
N ALA A 38 -18.46 15.59 25.57
CA ALA A 38 -19.75 14.90 25.54
C ALA A 38 -20.50 15.20 24.24
N VAL A 39 -21.18 14.19 23.69
CA VAL A 39 -22.00 14.33 22.48
C VAL A 39 -23.25 15.15 22.79
N LEU A 40 -23.39 16.29 22.11
CA LEU A 40 -24.56 17.17 22.20
C LEU A 40 -25.59 16.85 21.11
N GLU A 41 -25.12 16.75 19.87
CA GLU A 41 -25.94 16.44 18.69
C GLU A 41 -25.13 15.62 17.68
N THR A 42 -25.83 14.78 16.93
CA THR A 42 -25.27 14.06 15.79
C THR A 42 -26.22 14.22 14.61
N HIS A 43 -25.71 14.67 13.47
CA HIS A 43 -26.45 14.73 12.23
C HIS A 43 -25.79 13.86 11.19
N SER A 44 -26.60 13.12 10.45
CA SER A 44 -26.18 12.46 9.22
C SER A 44 -26.68 13.28 8.04
N THR A 45 -25.78 13.58 7.11
CA THR A 45 -26.12 14.25 5.85
C THR A 45 -25.44 13.52 4.70
N GLY A 46 -25.94 13.69 3.48
CA GLY A 46 -25.32 13.16 2.28
C GLY A 46 -24.62 14.27 1.52
N ILE A 47 -23.44 13.97 1.00
CA ILE A 47 -22.94 14.72 -0.15
C ILE A 47 -23.42 13.99 -1.39
N SER A 48 -24.20 14.69 -2.21
CA SER A 48 -24.67 14.21 -3.50
C SER A 48 -24.01 15.01 -4.61
N GLY A 49 -23.72 14.32 -5.71
CA GLY A 49 -23.01 14.90 -6.84
C GLY A 49 -21.70 14.19 -7.08
N VAL A 50 -21.16 14.42 -8.27
CA VAL A 50 -19.92 13.82 -8.72
C VAL A 50 -18.74 14.48 -8.00
N LEU A 51 -18.15 13.73 -7.07
CA LEU A 51 -16.87 14.04 -6.46
C LEU A 51 -15.78 13.25 -7.18
N ASN A 52 -14.92 13.90 -7.96
CA ASN A 52 -13.78 13.23 -8.60
C ASN A 52 -12.55 13.31 -7.69
N GLY A 53 -11.55 12.46 -7.91
CA GLY A 53 -10.30 12.54 -7.17
C GLY A 53 -9.70 13.94 -7.23
N GLU A 54 -9.17 14.43 -6.11
CA GLU A 54 -8.61 15.79 -5.96
C GLU A 54 -9.65 16.94 -5.94
N ALA A 55 -10.95 16.64 -6.01
CA ALA A 55 -12.02 17.63 -5.86
C ALA A 55 -12.42 17.84 -4.39
N GLU A 56 -12.78 19.07 -4.04
CA GLU A 56 -13.34 19.46 -2.74
C GLU A 56 -14.81 19.86 -2.91
N GLN A 57 -15.68 19.36 -2.05
CA GLN A 57 -17.07 19.80 -1.94
C GLN A 57 -17.38 20.15 -0.49
N THR A 58 -18.03 21.28 -0.29
CA THR A 58 -18.47 21.71 1.02
C THR A 58 -19.91 21.31 1.28
N ALA A 59 -20.20 20.83 2.47
CA ALA A 59 -21.54 20.66 3.02
C ALA A 59 -21.65 21.44 4.34
N ASP A 60 -22.69 22.24 4.48
CA ASP A 60 -22.99 22.89 5.75
C ASP A 60 -23.88 21.98 6.61
N VAL A 61 -23.45 21.72 7.83
CA VAL A 61 -24.22 21.02 8.86
C VAL A 61 -24.66 22.04 9.90
N GLN A 62 -25.98 22.11 10.13
CA GLN A 62 -26.60 22.98 11.12
C GLN A 62 -26.93 22.19 12.38
N PHE A 63 -26.43 22.64 13.52
CA PHE A 63 -26.75 22.10 14.83
C PHE A 63 -27.66 23.07 15.59
N SER A 64 -28.64 22.54 16.32
CA SER A 64 -29.59 23.35 17.08
C SER A 64 -29.03 23.83 18.42
N LEU A 65 -27.95 23.22 18.90
CA LEU A 65 -27.26 23.54 20.14
C LEU A 65 -25.94 24.29 19.90
N LEU A 66 -25.48 24.96 20.97
CA LEU A 66 -24.13 25.52 21.05
C LEU A 66 -23.16 24.43 21.53
N GLY A 67 -22.07 24.23 20.79
CA GLY A 67 -20.99 23.33 21.18
C GLY A 67 -19.61 23.94 20.95
N SER A 68 -18.59 23.24 21.43
CA SER A 68 -17.19 23.70 21.41
C SER A 68 -16.41 23.13 20.22
N ARG A 69 -16.77 21.92 19.76
CA ARG A 69 -16.04 21.16 18.76
C ARG A 69 -17.00 20.35 17.91
N VAL A 70 -16.71 20.21 16.62
CA VAL A 70 -17.42 19.31 15.72
C VAL A 70 -16.43 18.28 15.19
N VAL A 71 -16.75 17.00 15.35
CA VAL A 71 -16.03 15.87 14.75
C VAL A 71 -16.83 15.41 13.54
N VAL A 72 -16.14 15.05 12.47
CA VAL A 72 -16.80 14.69 11.21
C VAL A 72 -16.13 13.46 10.61
N HIS A 73 -16.93 12.46 10.28
CA HIS A 73 -16.51 11.25 9.58
C HIS A 73 -17.38 11.05 8.35
N ALA A 74 -16.79 10.49 7.29
CA ALA A 74 -17.49 10.19 6.05
C ALA A 74 -17.29 8.74 5.65
N ALA A 75 -18.27 8.19 4.94
CA ALA A 75 -18.20 6.89 4.31
C ALA A 75 -18.62 7.00 2.84
N ALA A 76 -17.85 6.37 1.95
CA ALA A 76 -18.19 6.26 0.54
C ALA A 76 -19.45 5.40 0.35
N SER A 77 -20.11 5.56 -0.79
CA SER A 77 -21.25 4.72 -1.12
C SER A 77 -20.83 3.26 -1.19
N GLY A 78 -21.53 2.38 -0.47
CA GLY A 78 -21.21 0.94 -0.45
C GLY A 78 -20.11 0.52 0.53
N GLU A 79 -19.41 1.47 1.14
CA GLU A 79 -18.34 1.19 2.09
C GLU A 79 -18.75 1.61 3.50
N ASP A 80 -18.69 0.68 4.45
CA ASP A 80 -18.92 1.01 5.85
C ASP A 80 -17.68 1.72 6.44
N SER A 81 -17.92 2.57 7.43
CA SER A 81 -16.85 3.27 8.17
C SER A 81 -17.05 3.10 9.67
N LEU A 82 -15.96 2.86 10.39
CA LEU A 82 -15.92 2.69 11.84
C LEU A 82 -14.64 3.32 12.38
N THR A 83 -14.80 4.33 13.23
CA THR A 83 -13.69 5.07 13.84
C THR A 83 -13.80 5.12 15.36
N PHE A 84 -12.63 5.12 16.00
CA PHE A 84 -12.46 5.25 17.44
C PHE A 84 -11.48 6.40 17.72
N ASP A 85 -12.00 7.59 17.96
CA ASP A 85 -11.18 8.81 18.10
C ASP A 85 -10.13 8.69 19.20
N GLY A 86 -8.86 8.86 18.81
CA GLY A 86 -7.73 8.82 19.73
C GLY A 86 -7.24 7.41 20.07
N LEU A 87 -7.82 6.37 19.46
CA LEU A 87 -7.31 5.00 19.52
C LEU A 87 -6.72 4.61 18.14
N PRO A 88 -5.60 3.86 18.11
CA PRO A 88 -4.97 3.41 16.87
C PRO A 88 -5.72 2.20 16.31
N VAL A 89 -6.97 2.38 15.91
CA VAL A 89 -7.86 1.32 15.42
C VAL A 89 -8.55 1.75 14.14
N SER A 90 -8.42 0.92 13.12
CA SER A 90 -9.12 0.99 11.83
C SER A 90 -9.97 -0.26 11.61
N MET A 91 -10.94 -0.20 10.69
CA MET A 91 -11.86 -1.32 10.42
C MET A 91 -11.15 -2.58 9.91
N GLU A 92 -10.03 -2.43 9.20
CA GLU A 92 -9.14 -3.52 8.74
C GLU A 92 -8.46 -4.30 9.88
N ASN A 93 -8.36 -3.72 11.08
CA ASN A 93 -7.74 -4.41 12.21
C ASN A 93 -8.62 -5.54 12.75
N PHE A 94 -9.92 -5.53 12.41
CA PHE A 94 -10.86 -6.53 12.90
C PHE A 94 -10.85 -7.78 12.03
N VAL A 95 -10.71 -8.93 12.69
CA VAL A 95 -10.70 -10.24 12.04
C VAL A 95 -11.97 -10.97 12.39
N GLN A 96 -12.62 -11.58 11.39
CA GLN A 96 -13.82 -12.38 11.62
C GLN A 96 -13.51 -13.64 12.43
N GLY A 97 -14.18 -13.78 13.56
CA GLY A 97 -14.13 -14.94 14.43
C GLY A 97 -15.06 -16.08 13.99
N PRO A 98 -14.97 -17.25 14.65
CA PRO A 98 -15.79 -18.43 14.32
C PRO A 98 -17.29 -18.22 14.53
N ASP A 99 -17.67 -17.25 15.36
CA ASP A 99 -19.03 -16.84 15.66
C ASP A 99 -19.58 -15.80 14.65
N GLY A 100 -18.76 -15.42 13.66
CA GLY A 100 -19.10 -14.44 12.63
C GLY A 100 -18.87 -12.99 13.05
N ALA A 101 -18.49 -12.72 14.31
CA ALA A 101 -18.17 -11.39 14.78
C ALA A 101 -16.74 -10.99 14.40
N TYR A 102 -16.55 -9.76 13.98
CA TYR A 102 -15.25 -9.16 13.72
C TYR A 102 -14.67 -8.66 15.04
N THR A 103 -13.49 -9.13 15.42
CA THR A 103 -12.89 -8.83 16.73
C THR A 103 -11.50 -8.23 16.58
N HIS A 104 -11.16 -7.28 17.45
CA HIS A 104 -9.82 -6.72 17.58
C HIS A 104 -9.51 -6.39 19.03
N ALA A 105 -8.24 -6.51 19.44
CA ALA A 105 -7.80 -6.19 20.79
C ALA A 105 -6.59 -5.26 20.79
N ILE A 106 -6.65 -4.20 21.58
CA ILE A 106 -5.55 -3.25 21.79
C ILE A 106 -5.11 -3.23 23.26
N TYR A 107 -3.84 -2.92 23.49
CA TYR A 107 -3.18 -3.00 24.79
C TYR A 107 -2.41 -1.73 25.12
N GLY A 108 -2.12 -1.51 26.41
CA GLY A 108 -1.39 -0.35 26.89
C GLY A 108 -2.14 0.98 26.75
N VAL A 109 -3.47 0.94 26.65
CA VAL A 109 -4.29 2.13 26.41
C VAL A 109 -4.45 2.94 27.69
N THR A 110 -4.05 4.21 27.63
CA THR A 110 -4.22 5.17 28.75
C THR A 110 -5.41 6.11 28.57
N ALA A 111 -6.10 6.04 27.44
CA ALA A 111 -7.29 6.85 27.17
C ALA A 111 -8.44 6.45 28.11
N THR A 112 -9.14 7.44 28.65
CA THR A 112 -10.29 7.23 29.56
C THR A 112 -11.64 7.19 28.83
N GLY A 113 -11.62 7.38 27.52
CA GLY A 113 -12.79 7.32 26.65
C GLY A 113 -12.43 7.54 25.20
N THR A 114 -13.35 7.21 24.31
CA THR A 114 -13.23 7.38 22.86
C THR A 114 -14.58 7.83 22.29
N LEU A 115 -14.56 8.70 21.28
CA LEU A 115 -15.74 8.93 20.46
C LEU A 115 -15.79 7.81 19.43
N VAL A 116 -16.83 7.00 19.47
CA VAL A 116 -17.08 5.96 18.46
C VAL A 116 -17.98 6.57 17.40
N THR A 117 -17.57 6.52 16.14
CA THR A 117 -18.42 6.92 15.00
C THR A 117 -18.53 5.76 14.02
N ALA A 118 -19.75 5.40 13.64
CA ALA A 118 -20.03 4.31 12.73
C ALA A 118 -21.06 4.73 11.68
N ILE A 119 -20.75 4.43 10.42
CA ILE A 119 -21.48 4.86 9.25
C ILE A 119 -21.68 3.65 8.34
N SER A 120 -22.93 3.37 7.96
CA SER A 120 -23.20 2.38 6.92
C SER A 120 -23.08 3.03 5.55
N GLY A 121 -22.27 2.43 4.67
CA GLY A 121 -22.16 2.85 3.27
C GLY A 121 -23.42 2.56 2.45
N ASN A 122 -24.27 1.66 2.96
CA ASN A 122 -25.51 1.21 2.33
C ASN A 122 -26.78 1.71 3.04
N GLY A 123 -26.63 2.58 4.05
CA GLY A 123 -27.77 3.11 4.83
C GLY A 123 -28.40 2.09 5.78
N GLU A 124 -27.68 1.05 6.16
CA GLU A 124 -28.13 0.08 7.14
C GLU A 124 -28.12 0.64 8.57
N THR A 125 -28.81 -0.05 9.49
CA THR A 125 -28.90 0.38 10.88
C THR A 125 -27.55 0.24 11.57
N VAL A 126 -27.15 1.28 12.30
CA VAL A 126 -25.96 1.30 13.13
C VAL A 126 -26.36 1.26 14.61
N THR A 127 -25.66 0.45 15.41
CA THR A 127 -25.77 0.49 16.87
C THR A 127 -24.40 0.52 17.54
N ILE A 128 -24.26 1.29 18.62
CA ILE A 128 -23.03 1.36 19.45
C ILE A 128 -23.42 1.00 20.89
N ASP A 129 -22.85 -0.08 21.42
CA ASP A 129 -23.21 -0.72 22.68
C ASP A 129 -24.72 -0.95 22.82
N GLY A 130 -25.35 -1.41 21.72
CA GLY A 130 -26.77 -1.71 21.63
C GLY A 130 -27.70 -0.50 21.46
N GLU A 131 -27.17 0.72 21.46
CA GLU A 131 -27.92 1.93 21.23
C GLU A 131 -27.92 2.31 19.74
N ALA A 132 -29.08 2.59 19.16
CA ALA A 132 -29.23 2.91 17.74
C ALA A 132 -28.81 4.35 17.42
N VAL A 133 -27.49 4.58 17.37
CA VAL A 133 -26.85 5.88 17.11
C VAL A 133 -25.65 5.72 16.19
N ASN A 134 -25.35 6.76 15.40
CA ASN A 134 -24.16 6.80 14.54
C ASN A 134 -22.90 7.29 15.25
N SER A 135 -23.04 7.97 16.40
CA SER A 135 -21.88 8.33 17.22
C SER A 135 -22.21 8.29 18.70
N LYS A 136 -21.22 7.92 19.51
CA LYS A 136 -21.36 7.81 20.97
C LYS A 136 -20.02 7.99 21.65
N GLN A 137 -19.97 8.86 22.66
CA GLN A 137 -18.83 8.93 23.57
C GLN A 137 -18.89 7.72 24.51
N VAL A 138 -17.89 6.83 24.42
CA VAL A 138 -17.79 5.65 25.27
C VAL A 138 -16.68 5.87 26.29
N SER A 139 -16.99 5.66 27.58
CA SER A 139 -15.99 5.74 28.65
C SER A 139 -15.26 4.40 28.76
N ILE A 140 -13.95 4.44 28.93
CA ILE A 140 -13.09 3.26 29.13
C ILE A 140 -12.79 3.20 30.63
N VAL A 141 -13.60 2.45 31.36
CA VAL A 141 -13.53 2.36 32.83
C VAL A 141 -13.21 0.96 33.33
N ASP A 142 -13.46 -0.06 32.51
CA ASP A 142 -13.14 -1.45 32.79
C ASP A 142 -11.81 -1.86 32.13
N ASN A 143 -11.18 -2.92 32.66
CA ASN A 143 -10.00 -3.54 32.05
C ASN A 143 -10.14 -5.08 32.08
N PRO A 144 -10.40 -5.73 30.93
CA PRO A 144 -10.65 -5.11 29.63
C PRO A 144 -12.02 -4.41 29.53
N GLN A 145 -12.09 -3.35 28.73
CA GLN A 145 -13.33 -2.75 28.25
C GLN A 145 -13.65 -3.33 26.86
N THR A 146 -14.91 -3.70 26.61
CA THR A 146 -15.35 -4.06 25.26
C THR A 146 -16.35 -3.03 24.74
N ILE A 147 -16.13 -2.59 23.49
CA ILE A 147 -17.07 -1.75 22.74
C ILE A 147 -17.64 -2.61 21.61
N THR A 148 -18.97 -2.69 21.53
CA THR A 148 -19.66 -3.45 20.47
C THR A 148 -20.35 -2.51 19.50
N VAL A 149 -19.98 -2.57 18.23
CA VAL A 149 -20.63 -1.84 17.15
C VAL A 149 -21.29 -2.81 16.19
N LYS A 150 -22.52 -2.51 15.76
CA LYS A 150 -23.16 -3.23 14.66
C LYS A 150 -23.44 -2.29 13.50
N ILE A 151 -23.17 -2.75 12.29
CA ILE A 151 -23.52 -2.11 11.03
C ILE A 151 -24.21 -3.17 10.19
N GLY A 152 -25.54 -3.06 10.04
CA GLY A 152 -26.34 -4.11 9.45
C GLY A 152 -26.21 -5.43 10.21
N ASP A 153 -25.86 -6.50 9.50
CA ASP A 153 -25.64 -7.83 10.07
C ASP A 153 -24.23 -8.00 10.67
N ASN A 154 -23.29 -7.12 10.34
CA ASN A 154 -21.92 -7.20 10.81
C ASN A 154 -21.81 -6.71 12.26
N THR A 155 -21.12 -7.48 13.10
CA THR A 155 -20.83 -7.14 14.49
C THR A 155 -19.33 -6.96 14.67
N TYR A 156 -18.90 -5.78 15.12
CA TYR A 156 -17.52 -5.43 15.42
C TYR A 156 -17.33 -5.30 16.93
N GLN A 157 -16.33 -5.96 17.50
CA GLN A 157 -16.01 -5.92 18.93
C GLN A 157 -14.56 -5.50 19.14
N LEU A 158 -14.38 -4.31 19.70
CA LEU A 158 -13.07 -3.82 20.11
C LEU A 158 -12.88 -4.10 21.60
N THR A 159 -11.86 -4.86 21.95
CA THR A 159 -11.44 -5.10 23.34
C THR A 159 -10.23 -4.24 23.66
N ILE A 160 -10.33 -3.44 24.73
CA ILE A 160 -9.33 -2.45 25.13
C ILE A 160 -8.76 -2.87 26.47
N HIS A 161 -7.43 -3.03 26.52
CA HIS A 161 -6.69 -3.33 27.73
C HIS A 161 -5.83 -2.12 28.14
N SER A 162 -5.86 -1.78 29.43
CA SER A 162 -4.92 -0.79 30.00
C SER A 162 -3.54 -1.40 30.28
N ASP A 163 -3.49 -2.72 30.43
CA ASP A 163 -2.24 -3.44 30.68
C ASP A 163 -1.43 -3.61 29.40
N ALA A 164 -0.13 -3.80 29.55
CA ALA A 164 0.74 -4.19 28.43
C ALA A 164 0.23 -5.48 27.76
N ALA A 165 0.45 -5.60 26.45
CA ALA A 165 0.08 -6.79 25.72
C ALA A 165 0.69 -8.03 26.40
N PRO A 166 -0.08 -9.13 26.54
CA PRO A 166 0.50 -10.38 26.98
C PRO A 166 1.65 -10.73 26.02
N PRO A 167 2.77 -11.28 26.53
CA PRO A 167 3.84 -11.74 25.67
C PRO A 167 3.27 -12.71 24.65
N ALA A 168 3.64 -12.53 23.38
CA ALA A 168 3.17 -13.38 22.30
C ALA A 168 3.38 -14.85 22.68
N THR A 169 2.37 -15.69 22.46
CA THR A 169 2.49 -17.12 22.70
C THR A 169 3.38 -17.70 21.62
N GLU A 170 4.66 -17.83 21.95
CA GLU A 170 5.65 -18.48 21.12
C GLU A 170 5.64 -19.98 21.41
N VAL A 171 5.27 -20.78 20.40
CA VAL A 171 5.48 -22.23 20.44
C VAL A 171 6.46 -22.61 19.35
N THR A 172 7.29 -23.60 19.65
CA THR A 172 8.26 -24.13 18.69
C THR A 172 7.59 -25.24 17.88
N VAL A 173 7.61 -25.08 16.56
CA VAL A 173 7.26 -26.13 15.61
C VAL A 173 8.54 -26.75 15.09
N ILE A 174 8.69 -28.06 15.26
CA ILE A 174 9.80 -28.84 14.73
C ILE A 174 9.37 -29.44 13.39
N PHE A 175 10.23 -29.31 12.39
CA PHE A 175 10.04 -29.86 11.05
C PHE A 175 10.78 -31.18 10.94
N ASP A 176 10.05 -32.30 10.99
CA ASP A 176 10.60 -33.63 10.76
C ASP A 176 10.45 -34.01 9.29
N ALA A 177 11.56 -34.01 8.55
CA ALA A 177 11.58 -34.36 7.13
C ALA A 177 11.23 -35.83 6.84
N ASN A 178 10.99 -36.67 7.86
CA ASN A 178 10.47 -38.03 7.73
C ASN A 178 11.23 -38.87 6.68
N GLY A 179 12.54 -38.99 6.89
CA GLY A 179 13.47 -39.65 5.95
C GLY A 179 14.10 -38.72 4.91
N GLY A 180 13.71 -37.44 4.85
CA GLY A 180 14.37 -36.40 4.07
C GLY A 180 15.34 -35.51 4.88
N SER A 181 15.67 -34.36 4.32
CA SER A 181 16.39 -33.25 4.97
C SER A 181 15.55 -31.97 4.90
N VAL A 182 15.66 -31.11 5.92
CA VAL A 182 14.93 -29.83 5.97
C VAL A 182 15.78 -28.77 6.66
N SER A 183 15.69 -27.52 6.18
CA SER A 183 16.31 -26.36 6.82
C SER A 183 15.41 -25.13 6.65
N PRO A 184 15.10 -24.39 7.72
CA PRO A 184 15.42 -24.69 9.12
C PRO A 184 14.69 -25.95 9.61
N ALA A 185 15.21 -26.60 10.66
CA ALA A 185 14.58 -27.78 11.27
C ALA A 185 13.52 -27.43 12.32
N SER A 186 13.37 -26.15 12.64
CA SER A 186 12.29 -25.64 13.50
C SER A 186 12.02 -24.17 13.22
N ALA A 187 10.84 -23.70 13.61
CA ALA A 187 10.47 -22.29 13.64
C ALA A 187 9.65 -21.97 14.88
N VAL A 188 9.65 -20.70 15.28
CA VAL A 188 8.82 -20.19 16.37
C VAL A 188 7.59 -19.53 15.78
N THR A 189 6.42 -19.80 16.33
CA THR A 189 5.19 -19.13 15.93
C THR A 189 5.04 -17.78 16.62
N VAL A 190 4.41 -16.81 15.96
CA VAL A 190 3.87 -15.62 16.64
C VAL A 190 2.37 -15.80 16.76
N ASN A 191 1.84 -15.75 17.98
CA ASN A 191 0.41 -16.01 18.27
C ASN A 191 -0.08 -17.35 17.72
N GLY A 192 0.75 -18.39 17.81
CA GLY A 192 0.44 -19.74 17.36
C GLY A 192 0.46 -19.95 15.84
N LYS A 193 0.77 -18.94 15.00
CA LYS A 193 0.92 -19.14 13.55
C LYS A 193 2.37 -19.08 13.11
N LEU A 194 2.71 -19.94 12.13
CA LEU A 194 4.00 -19.88 11.44
C LEU A 194 3.98 -18.79 10.38
N ALA A 195 5.08 -18.06 10.24
CA ALA A 195 5.26 -17.12 9.14
C ALA A 195 5.35 -17.85 7.78
N SER A 196 6.01 -19.02 7.77
CA SER A 196 6.13 -19.89 6.59
C SER A 196 6.42 -21.33 6.99
N LEU A 197 6.26 -22.25 6.04
CA LEU A 197 6.62 -23.66 6.14
C LEU A 197 7.83 -23.94 5.22
N PRO A 198 8.91 -24.58 5.70
CA PRO A 198 10.05 -24.90 4.84
C PRO A 198 9.73 -26.07 3.91
N THR A 199 10.40 -26.14 2.75
CA THR A 199 10.29 -27.29 1.84
C THR A 199 11.41 -28.30 2.12
N PRO A 200 11.10 -29.52 2.59
CA PRO A 200 12.09 -30.56 2.79
C PRO A 200 12.47 -31.26 1.47
N THR A 201 13.59 -31.99 1.44
CA THR A 201 13.99 -32.82 0.28
C THR A 201 14.23 -34.28 0.67
N ARG A 202 13.87 -35.23 -0.20
CA ARG A 202 14.16 -36.66 -0.03
C ARG A 202 14.44 -37.32 -1.38
N GLU A 203 15.50 -38.12 -1.46
CA GLU A 203 15.90 -38.79 -2.70
C GLU A 203 14.84 -39.81 -3.16
N GLY A 204 14.34 -39.65 -4.39
CA GLY A 204 13.34 -40.55 -5.02
C GLY A 204 11.88 -40.25 -4.66
N TYR A 205 11.59 -39.10 -4.06
CA TYR A 205 10.24 -38.73 -3.63
C TYR A 205 9.93 -37.25 -3.84
N ASP A 206 8.70 -36.94 -4.23
CA ASP A 206 8.12 -35.60 -4.24
C ASP A 206 7.50 -35.25 -2.89
N PHE A 207 7.63 -34.00 -2.46
CA PHE A 207 7.06 -33.52 -1.20
C PHE A 207 5.55 -33.24 -1.35
N ASP A 208 4.72 -33.95 -0.59
CA ASP A 208 3.24 -33.83 -0.61
C ASP A 208 2.72 -32.73 0.34
N GLY A 209 3.51 -32.40 1.35
CA GLY A 209 3.18 -31.39 2.37
C GLY A 209 3.52 -31.82 3.80
N TRP A 210 3.26 -30.90 4.73
CA TRP A 210 3.44 -31.12 6.17
C TRP A 210 2.17 -31.65 6.82
N PHE A 211 2.32 -32.58 7.76
CA PHE A 211 1.20 -33.21 8.48
C PHE A 211 1.43 -33.27 9.99
N THR A 212 0.35 -33.31 10.77
CA THR A 212 0.42 -33.35 12.25
C THR A 212 0.90 -34.68 12.84
N ALA A 213 1.09 -35.72 12.02
CA ALA A 213 1.55 -37.04 12.44
C ALA A 213 2.41 -37.73 11.35
N GLU A 214 3.33 -38.59 11.77
CA GLU A 214 4.25 -39.36 10.90
C GLU A 214 3.50 -40.22 9.86
N SER A 215 2.33 -40.78 10.23
CA SER A 215 1.37 -41.40 9.34
C SER A 215 -0.06 -40.98 9.72
N GLY A 216 -0.91 -40.69 8.72
CA GLY A 216 -2.22 -40.05 8.96
C GLY A 216 -2.12 -38.55 9.26
N GLY A 217 -2.96 -38.04 10.15
CA GLY A 217 -2.96 -36.63 10.55
C GLY A 217 -3.62 -35.67 9.56
N GLU A 218 -3.68 -34.41 9.97
CA GLU A 218 -4.25 -33.30 9.19
C GLU A 218 -3.13 -32.54 8.46
N LYS A 219 -3.45 -32.01 7.27
CA LYS A 219 -2.50 -31.22 6.49
C LYS A 219 -2.28 -29.87 7.17
N VAL A 220 -1.02 -29.51 7.34
CA VAL A 220 -0.59 -28.25 7.95
C VAL A 220 -0.38 -27.21 6.86
N THR A 221 -0.89 -26.00 7.10
CA THR A 221 -0.73 -24.83 6.22
C THR A 221 -0.21 -23.65 7.05
N ALA A 222 0.17 -22.55 6.40
CA ALA A 222 0.53 -21.31 7.12
C ALA A 222 -0.62 -20.76 8.00
N SER A 223 -1.88 -21.14 7.71
CA SER A 223 -3.05 -20.76 8.52
C SER A 223 -3.27 -21.64 9.76
N THR A 224 -2.58 -22.79 9.87
CA THR A 224 -2.70 -23.71 11.01
C THR A 224 -2.22 -23.04 12.30
N VAL A 225 -3.05 -23.10 13.35
CA VAL A 225 -2.73 -22.53 14.67
C VAL A 225 -2.22 -23.62 15.60
N PHE A 226 -1.01 -23.42 16.12
CA PHE A 226 -0.35 -24.28 17.10
C PHE A 226 -0.52 -23.70 18.51
N THR A 227 -1.01 -24.51 19.43
CA THR A 227 -1.25 -24.10 20.83
C THR A 227 -0.19 -24.63 21.81
N GLN A 228 0.71 -25.48 21.33
CA GLN A 228 1.81 -26.07 22.10
C GLN A 228 2.96 -26.47 21.16
N ASN A 229 4.15 -26.69 21.72
CA ASN A 229 5.28 -27.21 20.97
C ASN A 229 4.89 -28.51 20.26
N THR A 230 5.10 -28.56 18.95
CA THR A 230 4.59 -29.62 18.07
C THR A 230 5.66 -30.01 17.07
N THR A 231 5.63 -31.27 16.65
CA THR A 231 6.42 -31.75 15.51
C THR A 231 5.46 -32.00 14.36
N ILE A 232 5.78 -31.46 13.19
CA ILE A 232 5.07 -31.74 11.95
C ILE A 232 5.98 -32.56 11.04
N TYR A 233 5.37 -33.43 10.24
CA TYR A 233 6.07 -34.48 9.49
C TYR A 233 5.87 -34.28 8.01
N ALA A 234 6.96 -34.36 7.25
CA ALA A 234 6.91 -34.35 5.81
C ALA A 234 6.23 -35.62 5.30
N ARG A 235 5.36 -35.48 4.31
CA ARG A 235 4.83 -36.60 3.54
C ARG A 235 5.39 -36.57 2.13
N TRP A 236 5.54 -37.76 1.58
CA TRP A 236 6.28 -38.03 0.37
C TRP A 236 5.43 -38.87 -0.59
N VAL A 237 5.46 -38.54 -1.87
CA VAL A 237 4.95 -39.38 -2.97
C VAL A 237 6.15 -39.97 -3.69
N GLU A 238 6.17 -41.28 -3.92
CA GLU A 238 7.27 -41.95 -4.64
C GLU A 238 7.27 -41.49 -6.11
N GLU A 239 8.46 -41.11 -6.60
CA GLU A 239 8.62 -40.63 -7.97
C GLU A 239 8.51 -41.85 -8.91
N GLU A 240 7.46 -41.93 -9.75
CA GLU A 240 7.37 -42.98 -10.76
C GLU A 240 8.38 -42.71 -11.88
N GLU A 241 9.42 -43.55 -11.96
CA GLU A 241 10.37 -43.57 -13.08
C GLU A 241 9.61 -43.74 -14.41
N PRO A 242 9.88 -42.91 -15.44
CA PRO A 242 9.29 -43.11 -16.75
C PRO A 242 9.81 -44.43 -17.35
N ASP A 243 8.89 -45.38 -17.50
CA ASP A 243 9.07 -46.72 -18.06
C ASP A 243 10.10 -46.76 -19.22
N HIS A 244 11.30 -47.29 -18.95
CA HIS A 244 12.30 -47.58 -19.96
C HIS A 244 11.96 -48.89 -20.68
N GLY A 245 10.92 -48.83 -21.50
CA GLY A 245 10.61 -49.83 -22.52
C GLY A 245 11.69 -49.85 -23.61
N GLY A 246 12.48 -50.92 -23.65
CA GLY A 246 13.57 -51.12 -24.60
C GLY A 246 13.14 -51.02 -26.07
N GLY A 247 13.89 -50.22 -26.85
CA GLY A 247 13.72 -50.09 -28.29
C GLY A 247 14.95 -49.46 -28.94
N SER A 248 15.76 -50.29 -29.60
CA SER A 248 16.93 -49.90 -30.39
C SER A 248 16.52 -49.04 -31.60
N GLY A 249 17.04 -47.82 -31.72
CA GLY A 249 16.93 -46.99 -32.93
C GLY A 249 17.67 -45.66 -32.79
N GLY A 250 18.78 -45.51 -33.50
CA GLY A 250 19.58 -44.29 -33.50
C GLY A 250 18.89 -43.10 -34.18
N GLY A 251 18.83 -41.99 -33.46
CA GLY A 251 18.39 -40.66 -33.90
C GLY A 251 18.47 -39.73 -32.68
N GLY A 252 19.26 -38.65 -32.76
CA GLY A 252 19.64 -37.85 -31.58
C GLY A 252 18.45 -37.21 -30.86
N SER A 253 18.00 -37.83 -29.76
CA SER A 253 17.04 -37.24 -28.84
C SER A 253 17.76 -36.27 -27.91
N THR A 254 17.55 -34.97 -28.10
CA THR A 254 17.87 -33.97 -27.07
C THR A 254 16.89 -34.16 -25.92
N SER A 255 17.34 -34.74 -24.82
CA SER A 255 16.56 -34.82 -23.58
C SER A 255 16.15 -33.42 -23.13
N SER A 256 14.84 -33.16 -23.08
CA SER A 256 14.25 -31.96 -22.47
C SER A 256 13.91 -32.24 -21.01
N TYR A 257 14.19 -31.29 -20.14
CA TYR A 257 13.99 -31.37 -18.70
C TYR A 257 12.91 -30.39 -18.26
N ARG A 258 12.11 -30.75 -17.26
CA ARG A 258 11.01 -29.93 -16.75
C ARG A 258 11.50 -28.81 -15.84
N ILE A 259 10.78 -27.70 -15.85
CA ILE A 259 10.93 -26.56 -14.95
C ILE A 259 9.61 -26.48 -14.19
N THR A 260 9.64 -26.82 -12.90
CA THR A 260 8.49 -26.69 -12.02
C THR A 260 8.65 -25.39 -11.25
N VAL A 261 7.68 -24.50 -11.36
CA VAL A 261 7.62 -23.29 -10.52
C VAL A 261 6.58 -23.57 -9.45
N GLU A 262 7.00 -23.51 -8.18
CA GLU A 262 6.11 -23.75 -7.06
C GLU A 262 5.24 -22.52 -6.80
N ASP A 263 4.01 -22.76 -6.32
CA ASP A 263 3.12 -21.69 -5.90
C ASP A 263 3.74 -20.95 -4.71
N SER A 264 3.83 -19.63 -4.83
CA SER A 264 4.27 -18.73 -3.77
C SER A 264 3.10 -17.90 -3.25
N SER A 265 3.11 -17.59 -1.95
CA SER A 265 2.21 -16.60 -1.37
C SER A 265 2.86 -15.21 -1.37
N ASN A 266 2.07 -14.18 -1.67
CA ASN A 266 2.48 -12.76 -1.66
C ASN A 266 3.42 -12.36 -2.81
N GLY A 267 3.26 -13.02 -3.95
CA GLY A 267 3.94 -12.73 -5.20
C GLY A 267 3.90 -13.90 -6.18
N GLU A 268 4.17 -13.62 -7.44
CA GLU A 268 4.16 -14.55 -8.56
C GLU A 268 5.58 -14.78 -9.11
N VAL A 269 5.86 -16.01 -9.54
CA VAL A 269 7.04 -16.35 -10.33
C VAL A 269 6.60 -17.04 -11.61
N THR A 270 7.13 -16.60 -12.75
CA THR A 270 6.89 -17.26 -14.03
C THR A 270 8.20 -17.64 -14.69
N ALA A 271 8.24 -18.82 -15.31
CA ALA A 271 9.33 -19.23 -16.18
C ALA A 271 8.93 -19.01 -17.64
N ASN A 272 9.87 -18.58 -18.47
CA ASN A 272 9.60 -18.36 -19.90
C ASN A 272 9.28 -19.64 -20.70
N ARG A 273 9.41 -20.82 -20.09
CA ARG A 273 9.03 -22.14 -20.64
C ARG A 273 8.97 -23.19 -19.54
N GLU A 274 8.14 -24.21 -19.73
CA GLU A 274 7.95 -25.34 -18.81
C GLU A 274 8.99 -26.46 -18.98
N THR A 275 9.68 -26.52 -20.12
CA THR A 275 10.73 -27.51 -20.38
C THR A 275 11.87 -26.93 -21.23
N ALA A 276 13.09 -27.48 -21.08
CA ALA A 276 14.24 -27.10 -21.90
C ALA A 276 15.35 -28.18 -21.94
N SER A 277 16.16 -28.19 -23.00
CA SER A 277 17.36 -29.02 -23.07
C SER A 277 18.49 -28.47 -22.19
N ALA A 278 19.35 -29.35 -21.68
CA ALA A 278 20.51 -28.96 -20.90
C ALA A 278 21.39 -27.94 -21.63
N GLY A 279 21.90 -26.95 -20.90
CA GLY A 279 22.69 -25.84 -21.45
C GLY A 279 21.86 -24.66 -21.96
N SER A 280 20.54 -24.78 -22.06
CA SER A 280 19.66 -23.66 -22.44
C SER A 280 19.58 -22.61 -21.33
N THR A 281 19.46 -21.34 -21.69
CA THR A 281 19.21 -20.26 -20.72
C THR A 281 17.71 -20.14 -20.44
N ILE A 282 17.32 -20.26 -19.17
CA ILE A 282 15.96 -20.03 -18.69
C ILE A 282 15.89 -18.63 -18.08
N THR A 283 14.75 -17.97 -18.29
CA THR A 283 14.44 -16.66 -17.69
C THR A 283 13.26 -16.84 -16.74
N LEU A 284 13.41 -16.33 -15.53
CA LEU A 284 12.38 -16.23 -14.52
C LEU A 284 12.00 -14.76 -14.35
N THR A 285 10.70 -14.48 -14.28
CA THR A 285 10.16 -13.18 -13.93
C THR A 285 9.48 -13.30 -12.57
N VAL A 286 9.85 -12.43 -11.64
CA VAL A 286 9.32 -12.39 -10.28
C VAL A 286 8.55 -11.09 -10.08
N THR A 287 7.33 -11.21 -9.58
CA THR A 287 6.42 -10.08 -9.34
C THR A 287 5.87 -10.19 -7.92
N PRO A 288 6.46 -9.51 -6.92
CA PRO A 288 5.88 -9.44 -5.58
C PRO A 288 4.47 -8.86 -5.58
N ASP A 289 3.60 -9.31 -4.67
CA ASP A 289 2.31 -8.67 -4.42
C ASP A 289 2.50 -7.33 -3.69
N ASP A 290 1.52 -6.44 -3.78
CA ASP A 290 1.55 -5.13 -3.12
C ASP A 290 1.86 -5.26 -1.61
N GLY A 291 2.82 -4.47 -1.13
CA GLY A 291 3.28 -4.51 0.26
C GLY A 291 4.30 -5.61 0.57
N TYR A 292 4.78 -6.37 -0.42
CA TYR A 292 5.79 -7.40 -0.25
C TYR A 292 6.99 -7.20 -1.17
N GLN A 293 8.13 -7.76 -0.78
CA GLN A 293 9.34 -7.78 -1.59
C GLN A 293 9.93 -9.20 -1.63
N LEU A 294 10.67 -9.52 -2.70
CA LEU A 294 11.36 -10.79 -2.84
C LEU A 294 12.42 -10.94 -1.72
N ALA A 295 12.20 -11.88 -0.81
CA ALA A 295 13.12 -12.23 0.25
C ALA A 295 14.15 -13.27 -0.19
N GLY A 296 13.78 -14.14 -1.14
CA GLY A 296 14.69 -15.12 -1.73
C GLY A 296 14.09 -15.80 -2.95
N LEU A 297 14.95 -16.13 -3.92
CA LEU A 297 14.61 -16.93 -5.09
C LEU A 297 15.65 -18.04 -5.20
N THR A 298 15.19 -19.28 -5.28
CA THR A 298 16.06 -20.45 -5.40
C THR A 298 15.65 -21.31 -6.59
N VAL A 299 16.64 -21.91 -7.23
CA VAL A 299 16.42 -22.94 -8.24
C VAL A 299 17.21 -24.17 -7.84
N THR A 300 16.54 -25.29 -7.66
CA THR A 300 17.15 -26.55 -7.24
C THR A 300 17.07 -27.57 -8.36
N GLY A 301 18.21 -28.20 -8.67
CA GLY A 301 18.28 -29.34 -9.58
C GLY A 301 18.25 -30.66 -8.82
N ARG A 302 18.61 -31.75 -9.52
CA ARG A 302 18.69 -33.11 -8.94
C ARG A 302 19.44 -33.12 -7.59
N ASN A 303 18.88 -33.84 -6.62
CA ASN A 303 19.40 -34.01 -5.25
C ASN A 303 19.48 -32.70 -4.43
N GLY A 304 18.57 -31.76 -4.69
CA GLY A 304 18.53 -30.48 -3.98
C GLY A 304 19.72 -29.56 -4.27
N LYS A 305 20.47 -29.84 -5.35
CA LYS A 305 21.63 -29.02 -5.71
C LYS A 305 21.15 -27.66 -6.21
N GLU A 306 21.48 -26.62 -5.46
CA GLU A 306 21.18 -25.25 -5.83
C GLU A 306 21.91 -24.83 -7.12
N ILE A 307 21.17 -24.16 -8.00
CA ILE A 307 21.64 -23.66 -9.28
C ILE A 307 21.80 -22.15 -9.15
N THR A 308 23.00 -21.68 -9.46
CA THR A 308 23.31 -20.25 -9.39
C THR A 308 22.47 -19.45 -10.38
N LEU A 309 21.72 -18.50 -9.85
CA LEU A 309 20.98 -17.51 -10.60
C LEU A 309 21.85 -16.31 -10.97
N LYS A 310 21.56 -15.70 -12.12
CA LYS A 310 22.10 -14.41 -12.54
C LYS A 310 20.96 -13.40 -12.55
N ASP A 311 21.02 -12.47 -11.63
CA ASP A 311 20.16 -11.29 -11.57
C ASP A 311 20.40 -10.39 -12.80
N LYS A 312 19.31 -9.92 -13.40
CA LYS A 312 19.30 -9.01 -14.55
C LYS A 312 18.71 -7.64 -14.25
N GLY A 313 18.21 -7.41 -13.04
CA GLY A 313 17.41 -6.24 -12.67
C GLY A 313 15.92 -6.44 -13.00
N ASP A 314 15.09 -5.51 -12.52
CA ASP A 314 13.66 -5.41 -12.83
C ASP A 314 12.88 -6.72 -12.63
N GLY A 315 13.15 -7.43 -11.52
CA GLY A 315 12.48 -8.70 -11.19
C GLY A 315 12.87 -9.88 -12.09
N THR A 316 13.89 -9.74 -12.94
CA THR A 316 14.27 -10.76 -13.93
C THR A 316 15.53 -11.53 -13.51
N TYR A 317 15.45 -12.86 -13.51
CA TYR A 317 16.56 -13.76 -13.16
C TYR A 317 16.81 -14.78 -14.26
N THR A 318 18.05 -15.24 -14.41
CA THR A 318 18.40 -16.27 -15.41
C THR A 318 19.26 -17.38 -14.85
N PHE A 319 19.07 -18.61 -15.31
CA PHE A 319 19.96 -19.74 -15.03
C PHE A 319 20.19 -20.60 -16.28
N THR A 320 21.21 -21.45 -16.22
CA THR A 320 21.51 -22.43 -17.28
C THR A 320 20.92 -23.78 -16.90
N MET A 321 20.05 -24.32 -17.76
CA MET A 321 19.35 -25.57 -17.52
C MET A 321 20.35 -26.73 -17.31
N PRO A 322 20.30 -27.45 -16.18
CA PRO A 322 21.15 -28.60 -15.97
C PRO A 322 20.63 -29.81 -16.77
N SER A 323 21.35 -30.93 -16.70
CA SER A 323 20.88 -32.22 -17.23
C SER A 323 19.88 -32.92 -16.29
N SER A 324 18.97 -32.15 -15.69
CA SER A 324 17.92 -32.64 -14.80
C SER A 324 16.73 -31.68 -14.77
N THR A 325 15.57 -32.15 -14.33
CA THR A 325 14.46 -31.30 -13.89
C THR A 325 14.93 -30.33 -12.81
N VAL A 326 14.29 -29.16 -12.75
CA VAL A 326 14.54 -28.14 -11.73
C VAL A 326 13.24 -27.66 -11.10
N THR A 327 13.32 -27.27 -9.84
CA THR A 327 12.23 -26.63 -9.09
C THR A 327 12.63 -25.20 -8.77
N VAL A 328 11.70 -24.27 -8.93
CA VAL A 328 11.86 -22.83 -8.67
C VAL A 328 10.97 -22.46 -7.49
N GLU A 329 11.57 -21.88 -6.45
CA GLU A 329 10.85 -21.43 -5.26
C GLU A 329 11.19 -19.97 -4.96
N ALA A 330 10.17 -19.16 -4.67
CA ALA A 330 10.33 -17.80 -4.19
C ALA A 330 9.71 -17.61 -2.81
N MET A 331 10.37 -16.79 -2.00
CA MET A 331 9.86 -16.31 -0.73
C MET A 331 9.69 -14.80 -0.79
N PHE A 332 8.56 -14.32 -0.32
CA PHE A 332 8.28 -12.90 -0.21
C PHE A 332 8.17 -12.53 1.27
N THR A 333 8.72 -11.37 1.65
CA THR A 333 8.56 -10.81 2.99
C THR A 333 7.71 -9.55 2.90
N PRO A 334 6.82 -9.28 3.87
CA PRO A 334 6.20 -7.98 3.98
C PRO A 334 7.28 -6.91 3.99
N ILE A 335 7.05 -5.84 3.25
CA ILE A 335 7.79 -4.60 3.42
C ILE A 335 7.33 -4.06 4.78
N VAL A 336 8.20 -4.17 5.80
CA VAL A 336 7.96 -3.53 7.09
C VAL A 336 8.17 -2.04 6.87
N THR A 337 7.12 -1.36 6.43
CA THR A 337 7.06 0.09 6.47
C THR A 337 6.80 0.49 7.90
N GLU A 338 7.80 1.12 8.54
CA GLU A 338 7.57 1.82 9.81
C GLU A 338 6.36 2.75 9.61
N PRO A 339 5.37 2.73 10.52
CA PRO A 339 4.20 3.57 10.37
C PRO A 339 4.64 5.02 10.22
N LEU A 340 4.10 5.71 9.20
CA LEU A 340 4.40 7.11 8.94
C LEU A 340 4.24 7.92 10.23
N HIS A 341 5.35 8.45 10.77
CA HIS A 341 5.35 9.17 12.05
C HIS A 341 4.80 10.61 11.95
N PHE A 342 4.10 10.93 10.86
CA PHE A 342 3.61 12.29 10.61
C PHE A 342 2.20 12.46 11.18
N THR A 343 2.06 13.41 12.11
CA THR A 343 0.77 13.68 12.76
C THR A 343 -0.23 14.38 11.85
N ASP A 344 0.23 14.91 10.72
CA ASP A 344 -0.56 15.65 9.72
C ASP A 344 -0.77 14.86 8.41
N VAL A 345 -0.50 13.55 8.44
CA VAL A 345 -0.76 12.62 7.33
C VAL A 345 -1.64 11.50 7.87
N SER A 346 -2.94 11.58 7.61
CA SER A 346 -3.89 10.55 8.07
C SER A 346 -3.91 9.36 7.12
N ASP A 347 -4.00 8.14 7.65
CA ASP A 347 -3.99 6.87 6.90
C ASP A 347 -5.02 6.80 5.75
N GLY A 348 -6.14 7.53 5.83
CA GLY A 348 -7.14 7.64 4.76
C GLY A 348 -6.92 8.78 3.74
N SER A 349 -5.77 9.45 3.74
CA SER A 349 -5.48 10.55 2.81
C SER A 349 -5.06 10.01 1.44
N TYR A 350 -5.46 10.65 0.33
CA TYR A 350 -5.11 10.19 -1.03
C TYR A 350 -3.59 10.12 -1.30
N TYR A 351 -2.85 10.91 -0.54
CA TYR A 351 -1.40 11.02 -0.62
C TYR A 351 -0.69 10.15 0.43
N TYR A 352 -1.40 9.36 1.24
CA TYR A 352 -0.77 8.57 2.31
C TYR A 352 0.33 7.66 1.74
N ASP A 353 -0.03 6.81 0.77
CA ASP A 353 0.90 5.89 0.12
C ASP A 353 2.00 6.64 -0.62
N ALA A 354 1.65 7.74 -1.30
CA ALA A 354 2.63 8.57 -2.01
C ALA A 354 3.62 9.24 -1.07
N VAL A 355 3.18 9.69 0.11
CA VAL A 355 4.05 10.22 1.17
C VAL A 355 4.92 9.12 1.73
N ASN A 356 4.34 7.95 2.02
CA ASN A 356 5.07 6.80 2.53
C ASN A 356 6.18 6.37 1.58
N TRP A 357 5.84 6.22 0.29
CA TRP A 357 6.77 5.94 -0.78
C TRP A 357 7.86 7.03 -0.89
N ALA A 358 7.47 8.31 -0.87
CA ALA A 358 8.42 9.40 -1.03
C ALA A 358 9.42 9.49 0.13
N VAL A 359 8.98 9.20 1.36
CA VAL A 359 9.87 9.17 2.52
C VAL A 359 10.76 7.93 2.48
N SER A 360 10.18 6.77 2.22
CA SER A 360 10.90 5.49 2.19
C SER A 360 11.99 5.45 1.11
N ASN A 361 11.77 6.13 -0.01
CA ASN A 361 12.73 6.24 -1.11
C ASN A 361 13.65 7.47 -1.00
N GLY A 362 13.62 8.21 0.11
CA GLY A 362 14.50 9.37 0.33
C GLY A 362 14.24 10.55 -0.61
N ILE A 363 13.02 10.65 -1.17
CA ILE A 363 12.60 11.75 -2.03
C ILE A 363 12.37 13.01 -1.18
N THR A 364 11.78 12.86 0.00
CA THR A 364 11.57 13.94 0.99
C THR A 364 11.41 13.40 2.41
N ASP A 365 11.97 14.08 3.41
CA ASP A 365 11.93 13.68 4.83
C ASP A 365 10.83 14.37 5.66
N GLY A 366 9.99 15.21 5.04
CA GLY A 366 9.00 16.07 5.73
C GLY A 366 9.55 17.47 6.03
N THR A 367 8.78 18.29 6.76
CA THR A 367 9.20 19.62 7.22
C THR A 367 9.69 19.62 8.67
N SER A 368 9.36 18.56 9.41
CA SER A 368 9.90 18.25 10.73
C SER A 368 9.94 16.74 10.94
N ALA A 369 10.50 16.28 12.07
CA ALA A 369 10.52 14.85 12.42
C ALA A 369 9.13 14.21 12.54
N THR A 370 8.07 15.01 12.77
CA THR A 370 6.69 14.52 12.97
C THR A 370 5.67 15.24 12.08
N THR A 371 6.12 15.99 11.07
CA THR A 371 5.23 16.80 10.21
C THR A 371 5.68 16.74 8.76
N PHE A 372 4.76 16.37 7.85
CA PHE A 372 5.01 16.36 6.41
C PHE A 372 4.67 17.70 5.73
N SER A 373 3.67 18.40 6.27
CA SER A 373 3.02 19.59 5.72
C SER A 373 2.42 19.37 4.33
N PRO A 374 1.42 18.47 4.18
CA PRO A 374 0.88 18.07 2.87
C PRO A 374 0.32 19.24 2.05
N ASP A 375 -0.29 20.22 2.70
CA ASP A 375 -0.92 21.38 2.05
C ASP A 375 0.04 22.55 1.78
N ASN A 376 1.32 22.46 2.18
CA ASN A 376 2.27 23.52 1.87
C ASN A 376 2.51 23.59 0.36
N ILE A 377 2.45 24.81 -0.18
CA ILE A 377 2.76 25.10 -1.58
C ILE A 377 4.26 24.90 -1.82
N CYS A 378 4.59 24.24 -2.93
CA CYS A 378 5.97 24.02 -3.33
C CYS A 378 6.49 25.05 -4.33
N THR A 379 7.79 25.26 -4.29
CA THR A 379 8.56 26.02 -5.28
C THR A 379 8.99 25.14 -6.45
N ARG A 380 9.38 25.76 -7.57
CA ARG A 380 9.96 25.07 -8.73
C ARG A 380 11.23 24.31 -8.39
N ALA A 381 12.06 24.85 -7.49
CA ALA A 381 13.25 24.17 -6.98
C ALA A 381 12.91 22.89 -6.21
N GLN A 382 11.87 22.91 -5.37
CA GLN A 382 11.43 21.70 -4.64
C GLN A 382 10.89 20.63 -5.60
N MET A 383 10.06 21.02 -6.58
CA MET A 383 9.53 20.09 -7.58
C MET A 383 10.64 19.36 -8.33
N VAL A 384 11.61 20.09 -8.91
CA VAL A 384 12.70 19.46 -9.67
C VAL A 384 13.60 18.59 -8.78
N THR A 385 13.80 18.98 -7.51
CA THR A 385 14.59 18.20 -6.56
C THR A 385 13.90 16.88 -6.20
N PHE A 386 12.57 16.89 -6.00
CA PHE A 386 11.83 15.66 -5.75
C PHE A 386 11.86 14.73 -6.95
N LEU A 387 11.66 15.26 -8.16
CA LEU A 387 11.76 14.47 -9.39
C LEU A 387 13.17 13.87 -9.57
N TRP A 388 14.23 14.66 -9.33
CA TRP A 388 15.61 14.18 -9.41
C TRP A 388 15.90 13.06 -8.41
N ARG A 389 15.41 13.16 -7.18
CA ARG A 389 15.56 12.10 -6.18
C ARG A 389 14.76 10.86 -6.55
N ALA A 390 13.54 11.03 -7.04
CA ALA A 390 12.71 9.93 -7.56
C ALA A 390 13.43 9.18 -8.70
N ALA A 391 14.19 9.89 -9.54
CA ALA A 391 15.01 9.31 -10.60
C ALA A 391 16.32 8.66 -10.10
N GLY A 392 16.53 8.53 -8.78
CA GLY A 392 17.73 7.94 -8.18
C GLY A 392 18.90 8.90 -7.99
N SER A 393 18.65 10.22 -8.01
CA SER A 393 19.67 11.28 -7.85
C SER A 393 20.86 11.19 -8.83
N PRO A 394 20.62 11.00 -10.14
CA PRO A 394 21.70 10.85 -11.13
C PRO A 394 22.60 12.09 -11.18
N THR A 395 23.90 11.86 -11.28
CA THR A 395 24.87 12.96 -11.44
C THR A 395 24.84 13.44 -12.89
N PRO A 396 24.65 14.75 -13.17
CA PRO A 396 24.69 15.28 -14.53
C PRO A 396 26.09 15.11 -15.15
N HIS A 397 26.15 14.73 -16.42
CA HIS A 397 27.42 14.57 -17.14
C HIS A 397 28.03 15.93 -17.49
N SER A 398 27.20 16.95 -17.64
CA SER A 398 27.60 18.32 -17.95
C SER A 398 27.41 19.25 -16.74
N GLY A 399 28.46 20.01 -16.38
CA GLY A 399 28.38 21.07 -15.37
C GLY A 399 27.83 22.39 -15.90
N SER A 400 27.21 22.39 -17.09
CA SER A 400 26.80 23.60 -17.78
C SER A 400 25.49 24.12 -17.20
N ASN A 401 25.59 25.12 -16.32
CA ASN A 401 24.43 25.84 -15.83
C ASN A 401 24.06 27.01 -16.77
N PRO A 402 22.91 26.97 -17.47
CA PRO A 402 22.46 28.10 -18.29
C PRO A 402 21.79 29.22 -17.47
N PHE A 403 21.45 28.97 -16.21
CA PHE A 403 20.60 29.85 -15.42
C PHE A 403 21.38 30.70 -14.42
N VAL A 404 21.22 32.02 -14.49
CA VAL A 404 21.96 32.98 -13.64
C VAL A 404 21.46 32.99 -12.20
N ASP A 405 20.23 32.54 -11.96
CA ASP A 405 19.54 32.49 -10.68
C ASP A 405 19.67 31.13 -9.98
N VAL A 406 20.56 30.26 -10.46
CA VAL A 406 20.83 28.94 -9.88
C VAL A 406 22.29 28.91 -9.40
N PRO A 407 22.57 29.32 -8.15
CA PRO A 407 23.94 29.39 -7.65
C PRO A 407 24.49 27.98 -7.33
N ALA A 408 25.81 27.80 -7.47
CA ALA A 408 26.47 26.49 -7.38
C ALA A 408 26.37 25.82 -6.00
N ASP A 409 26.08 26.59 -4.96
CA ASP A 409 25.89 26.14 -3.58
C ASP A 409 24.42 25.90 -3.21
N ALA A 410 23.47 26.14 -4.12
CA ALA A 410 22.06 25.84 -3.88
C ALA A 410 21.83 24.32 -3.77
N TYR A 411 20.96 23.90 -2.85
CA TYR A 411 20.60 22.49 -2.65
C TYR A 411 20.01 21.83 -3.91
N TYR A 412 19.38 22.63 -4.77
CA TYR A 412 18.75 22.19 -6.02
C TYR A 412 19.69 22.29 -7.24
N TYR A 413 20.93 22.76 -7.08
CA TYR A 413 21.86 23.00 -8.19
C TYR A 413 22.02 21.76 -9.07
N THR A 414 22.42 20.63 -8.49
CA THR A 414 22.62 19.37 -9.21
C THR A 414 21.34 18.87 -9.90
N ALA A 415 20.20 18.98 -9.22
CA ALA A 415 18.90 18.57 -9.77
C ALA A 415 18.52 19.42 -10.99
N VAL A 416 18.76 20.73 -10.96
CA VAL A 416 18.49 21.62 -12.09
C VAL A 416 19.40 21.30 -13.28
N LEU A 417 20.69 21.07 -13.05
CA LEU A 417 21.63 20.71 -14.13
C LEU A 417 21.25 19.39 -14.80
N TRP A 418 20.88 18.39 -13.99
CA TRP A 418 20.34 17.13 -14.51
C TRP A 418 19.07 17.36 -15.32
N ALA A 419 18.14 18.17 -14.83
CA ALA A 419 16.90 18.45 -15.53
C ALA A 419 17.11 19.19 -16.86
N VAL A 420 18.12 20.06 -16.95
CA VAL A 420 18.52 20.69 -18.22
C VAL A 420 19.08 19.65 -19.18
N GLU A 421 19.99 18.79 -18.71
CA GLU A 421 20.65 17.76 -19.53
C GLU A 421 19.66 16.75 -20.10
N GLN A 422 18.64 16.37 -19.31
CA GLN A 422 17.56 15.46 -19.75
C GLN A 422 16.46 16.16 -20.56
N GLY A 423 16.54 17.49 -20.77
CA GLY A 423 15.50 18.23 -21.49
C GLY A 423 14.18 18.39 -20.72
N ILE A 424 14.18 18.16 -19.41
CA ILE A 424 13.01 18.30 -18.53
C ILE A 424 12.62 19.78 -18.37
N THR A 425 13.60 20.69 -18.40
CA THR A 425 13.36 22.12 -18.26
C THR A 425 14.21 22.97 -19.20
N THR A 426 13.61 24.05 -19.69
CA THR A 426 14.29 25.12 -20.45
C THR A 426 14.34 26.44 -19.66
N GLY A 427 13.93 26.43 -18.39
CA GLY A 427 13.75 27.62 -17.57
C GLY A 427 12.45 28.39 -17.88
N THR A 428 12.19 29.45 -17.11
CA THR A 428 11.17 30.47 -17.40
C THR A 428 11.66 31.47 -18.45
N SER A 429 12.98 31.55 -18.63
CA SER A 429 13.64 32.15 -19.77
C SER A 429 14.89 31.33 -20.12
N VAL A 430 15.54 31.65 -21.25
CA VAL A 430 16.80 31.03 -21.66
C VAL A 430 17.93 31.14 -20.62
N THR A 431 17.85 32.09 -19.69
CA THR A 431 18.87 32.32 -18.65
C THR A 431 18.30 32.33 -17.23
N THR A 432 17.04 31.95 -17.03
CA THR A 432 16.36 32.05 -15.73
C THR A 432 15.54 30.80 -15.44
N PHE A 433 15.76 30.17 -14.29
CA PHE A 433 14.99 29.00 -13.85
C PHE A 433 13.76 29.36 -13.01
N SER A 434 13.83 30.47 -12.26
CA SER A 434 12.90 30.89 -11.21
C SER A 434 12.76 29.85 -10.09
N PRO A 435 13.83 29.54 -9.33
CA PRO A 435 13.80 28.45 -8.34
C PRO A 435 12.80 28.68 -7.21
N ASP A 436 12.65 29.93 -6.75
CA ASP A 436 11.82 30.29 -5.60
C ASP A 436 10.36 30.60 -5.96
N ASP A 437 10.02 30.66 -7.26
CA ASP A 437 8.65 30.84 -7.70
C ASP A 437 7.82 29.59 -7.37
N THR A 438 6.57 29.81 -6.97
CA THR A 438 5.57 28.75 -6.80
C THR A 438 5.41 27.95 -8.08
N VAL A 439 5.47 26.62 -7.97
CA VAL A 439 5.20 25.73 -9.11
C VAL A 439 3.69 25.52 -9.26
N THR A 440 3.20 25.60 -10.50
CA THR A 440 1.78 25.35 -10.81
C THR A 440 1.54 23.88 -11.16
N ARG A 441 0.28 23.42 -11.07
CA ARG A 441 -0.12 22.07 -11.49
C ARG A 441 0.32 21.73 -12.92
N SER A 442 0.12 22.65 -13.87
CA SER A 442 0.57 22.46 -15.26
C SER A 442 2.09 22.32 -15.39
N GLN A 443 2.86 23.10 -14.63
CA GLN A 443 4.32 22.98 -14.63
C GLN A 443 4.76 21.63 -14.07
N THR A 444 4.20 21.20 -12.93
CA THR A 444 4.50 19.91 -12.31
C THR A 444 4.29 18.75 -13.29
N VAL A 445 3.13 18.70 -13.95
CA VAL A 445 2.82 17.66 -14.95
C VAL A 445 3.71 17.77 -16.18
N THR A 446 4.06 18.98 -16.63
CA THR A 446 4.97 19.18 -17.77
C THR A 446 6.39 18.66 -17.48
N PHE A 447 6.89 18.81 -16.25
CA PHE A 447 8.18 18.25 -15.84
C PHE A 447 8.15 16.71 -15.92
N LEU A 448 7.09 16.11 -15.37
CA LEU A 448 6.87 14.66 -15.44
C LEU A 448 6.79 14.15 -16.88
N TRP A 449 5.94 14.77 -17.70
CA TRP A 449 5.77 14.40 -19.10
C TRP A 449 7.09 14.42 -19.89
N ARG A 450 7.91 15.45 -19.70
CA ARG A 450 9.24 15.52 -20.35
C ARG A 450 10.20 14.48 -19.82
N TYR A 451 10.18 14.22 -18.51
CA TYR A 451 10.98 13.17 -17.91
C TYR A 451 10.60 11.79 -18.47
N SER A 452 9.32 11.54 -18.70
CA SER A 452 8.80 10.32 -19.35
C SER A 452 9.05 10.27 -20.87
N GLY A 453 9.87 11.16 -21.43
CA GLY A 453 10.24 11.17 -22.85
C GLY A 453 9.25 11.89 -23.76
N SER A 454 8.38 12.73 -23.20
CA SER A 454 7.38 13.51 -23.94
C SER A 454 6.44 12.67 -24.82
N PRO A 455 5.77 11.65 -24.26
CA PRO A 455 4.86 10.79 -25.02
C PRO A 455 3.72 11.59 -25.68
N GLU A 456 3.29 11.15 -26.87
CA GLU A 456 2.14 11.75 -27.53
C GLU A 456 0.84 11.43 -26.77
N ALA A 457 -0.10 12.37 -26.77
CA ALA A 457 -1.43 12.17 -26.20
C ALA A 457 -2.47 12.96 -27.01
N ASP A 458 -3.66 12.38 -27.15
CA ASP A 458 -4.82 13.04 -27.73
C ASP A 458 -5.33 14.14 -26.79
N GLY A 459 -6.05 15.15 -27.33
CA GLY A 459 -6.43 16.35 -26.58
C GLY A 459 -7.10 16.11 -25.21
N SER A 460 -6.82 17.00 -24.25
CA SER A 460 -7.36 16.94 -22.89
C SER A 460 -8.89 17.03 -22.86
N SER A 461 -9.53 16.28 -21.96
CA SER A 461 -10.97 16.36 -21.68
C SER A 461 -11.36 17.50 -20.73
N PHE A 462 -10.38 18.15 -20.09
CA PHE A 462 -10.62 19.28 -19.18
C PHE A 462 -10.89 20.57 -19.96
N ALA A 463 -11.97 21.26 -19.59
CA ALA A 463 -12.48 22.44 -20.28
C ALA A 463 -11.60 23.69 -20.10
N ASP A 464 -10.77 23.74 -19.06
CA ASP A 464 -9.84 24.83 -18.76
C ASP A 464 -8.42 24.57 -19.28
N VAL A 465 -8.25 23.56 -20.12
CA VAL A 465 -7.00 23.26 -20.82
C VAL A 465 -7.17 23.64 -22.29
N GLU A 466 -6.70 24.83 -22.64
CA GLU A 466 -6.70 25.31 -24.03
C GLU A 466 -5.82 24.41 -24.91
N ALA A 467 -6.32 24.04 -26.10
CA ALA A 467 -5.68 23.05 -26.96
C ALA A 467 -4.28 23.45 -27.45
N ASP A 468 -3.97 24.74 -27.50
CA ASP A 468 -2.68 25.30 -27.92
C ASP A 468 -1.78 25.70 -26.72
N ALA A 469 -2.21 25.47 -25.48
CA ALA A 469 -1.38 25.72 -24.32
C ALA A 469 -0.14 24.81 -24.31
N TYR A 470 1.01 25.35 -23.88
CA TYR A 470 2.27 24.60 -23.87
C TYR A 470 2.24 23.31 -23.04
N TYR A 471 1.30 23.21 -22.10
CA TYR A 471 1.09 22.08 -21.21
C TYR A 471 -0.06 21.15 -21.67
N ALA A 472 -0.79 21.48 -22.74
CA ALA A 472 -2.02 20.76 -23.10
C ALA A 472 -1.78 19.26 -23.31
N THR A 473 -0.75 18.90 -24.07
CA THR A 473 -0.37 17.50 -24.31
C THR A 473 0.08 16.81 -23.02
N ALA A 474 0.85 17.50 -22.18
CA ALA A 474 1.31 16.94 -20.90
C ALA A 474 0.14 16.63 -19.96
N VAL A 475 -0.83 17.53 -19.88
CA VAL A 475 -2.05 17.33 -19.07
C VAL A 475 -2.89 16.19 -19.62
N ALA A 476 -3.04 16.10 -20.94
CA ALA A 476 -3.81 15.03 -21.56
C ALA A 476 -3.15 13.65 -21.36
N TRP A 477 -1.82 13.57 -21.50
CA TRP A 477 -1.05 12.38 -21.16
C TRP A 477 -1.25 11.99 -19.69
N ALA A 478 -1.06 12.93 -18.77
CA ALA A 478 -1.19 12.64 -17.34
C ALA A 478 -2.61 12.21 -16.94
N ALA A 479 -3.65 12.72 -17.62
CA ALA A 479 -5.01 12.24 -17.44
C ALA A 479 -5.20 10.81 -17.99
N GLY A 480 -4.64 10.53 -19.17
CA GLY A 480 -4.70 9.22 -19.83
C GLY A 480 -4.00 8.11 -19.04
N GLU A 481 -2.85 8.41 -18.42
CA GLU A 481 -2.09 7.49 -17.58
C GLU A 481 -2.62 7.41 -16.12
N GLY A 482 -3.68 8.16 -15.79
CA GLY A 482 -4.24 8.18 -14.43
C GLY A 482 -3.35 8.88 -13.38
N ILE A 483 -2.35 9.67 -13.82
CA ILE A 483 -1.50 10.47 -12.94
C ILE A 483 -2.35 11.56 -12.25
N THR A 484 -3.32 12.14 -12.95
CA THR A 484 -4.26 13.13 -12.40
C THR A 484 -5.68 12.90 -12.88
N SER A 485 -6.66 13.16 -12.00
CA SER A 485 -8.10 13.18 -12.32
C SER A 485 -8.65 14.61 -12.50
N GLY A 486 -7.80 15.64 -12.40
CA GLY A 486 -8.23 17.03 -12.36
C GLY A 486 -8.81 17.45 -11.01
N THR A 487 -8.98 18.76 -10.79
CA THR A 487 -9.67 19.30 -9.59
C THR A 487 -11.19 19.15 -9.68
N SER A 488 -11.71 18.83 -10.86
CA SER A 488 -13.04 18.31 -11.12
C SER A 488 -13.04 17.47 -12.40
N ALA A 489 -14.15 16.80 -12.73
CA ALA A 489 -14.29 16.01 -13.96
C ALA A 489 -14.01 16.80 -15.24
N THR A 490 -14.20 18.12 -15.20
CA THR A 490 -14.05 19.00 -16.36
C THR A 490 -13.01 20.09 -16.13
N THR A 491 -12.26 20.07 -15.02
CA THR A 491 -11.34 21.15 -14.64
C THR A 491 -10.03 20.57 -14.14
N PHE A 492 -8.92 21.01 -14.72
CA PHE A 492 -7.58 20.62 -14.31
C PHE A 492 -6.94 21.61 -13.33
N SER A 493 -7.33 22.89 -13.38
CA SER A 493 -6.72 24.00 -12.67
C SER A 493 -5.24 24.22 -13.01
N PRO A 494 -4.87 24.51 -14.27
CA PRO A 494 -3.47 24.52 -14.72
C PRO A 494 -2.58 25.55 -14.00
N TYR A 495 -3.15 26.65 -13.52
CA TYR A 495 -2.41 27.75 -12.90
C TYR A 495 -2.45 27.72 -11.37
N ASP A 496 -3.16 26.78 -10.76
CA ASP A 496 -3.20 26.67 -9.30
C ASP A 496 -1.84 26.20 -8.77
N PRO A 497 -1.40 26.74 -7.61
CA PRO A 497 -0.23 26.25 -6.90
C PRO A 497 -0.30 24.75 -6.61
N CYS A 498 0.82 24.05 -6.76
CA CYS A 498 0.89 22.63 -6.43
C CYS A 498 1.40 22.42 -4.99
N THR A 499 0.65 21.66 -4.19
CA THR A 499 1.04 21.35 -2.81
C THR A 499 2.09 20.23 -2.75
N ARG A 500 2.76 20.09 -1.60
CA ARG A 500 3.71 18.99 -1.34
C ARG A 500 3.08 17.62 -1.59
N ALA A 501 1.87 17.39 -1.05
CA ALA A 501 1.13 16.15 -1.23
C ALA A 501 0.80 15.87 -2.70
N GLN A 502 0.35 16.89 -3.45
CA GLN A 502 0.04 16.72 -4.87
C GLN A 502 1.29 16.34 -5.68
N ILE A 503 2.43 16.98 -5.43
CA ILE A 503 3.67 16.67 -6.13
C ILE A 503 4.09 15.23 -5.89
N VAL A 504 4.17 14.78 -4.62
CA VAL A 504 4.60 13.39 -4.34
C VAL A 504 3.59 12.38 -4.90
N THR A 505 2.31 12.72 -4.93
CA THR A 505 1.27 11.87 -5.54
C THR A 505 1.46 11.75 -7.05
N PHE A 506 1.73 12.85 -7.75
CA PHE A 506 2.01 12.78 -9.19
C PHE A 506 3.29 12.01 -9.51
N LEU A 507 4.34 12.17 -8.69
CA LEU A 507 5.56 11.37 -8.82
C LEU A 507 5.29 9.87 -8.60
N TYR A 508 4.57 9.52 -7.53
CA TYR A 508 4.21 8.15 -7.18
C TYR A 508 3.33 7.45 -8.21
N ARG A 509 2.52 8.20 -8.97
CA ARG A 509 1.68 7.64 -10.03
C ARG A 509 2.38 7.56 -11.39
N ALA A 510 3.52 8.23 -11.55
CA ALA A 510 4.25 8.29 -12.81
C ALA A 510 5.43 7.32 -12.91
N GLN A 511 5.63 6.48 -11.89
CA GLN A 511 6.68 5.44 -11.82
C GLN A 511 6.36 4.22 -12.69
#